data_AF-A0A959W4H4-F1
#
_entry.id   AF-A0A959W4H4-F1
#
_cell.length_a   1.000
_cell.length_b   1.000
_cell.length_c   1.000
_cell.angle_alpha   90.00
_cell.angle_beta   90.00
_cell.angle_gamma   90.00
#
_symmetry.space_group_name_H-M   'P 1'
#
loop_
_entity.id
_entity.type
_entity.pdbx_description
1 polymer ?
#
loop_
_entity_poly.entity_id
_entity_poly.type
_entity_poly.pdbx_seq_one_letter_code
_entity_poly.pdbx_strand_id
1 'polypeptide(L)' 'MVRGMSLPRIPRDPENDYSREAAEARRRLVAEQTGADLEQVGSYSFDPSVLPGNIENFIGVAQV' A
#
# COMPACT_ATOMS: atom_id res chain seq x y z
N MET A 1 -24.06 17.59 9.47
CA MET A 1 -23.50 18.17 8.22
C MET A 1 -22.08 17.65 8.05
N VAL A 2 -21.89 16.49 7.40
CA VAL A 2 -20.55 16.01 7.03
C VAL A 2 -20.19 16.76 5.75
N ARG A 3 -19.37 17.81 5.87
CA ARG A 3 -18.76 18.51 4.73
C ARG A 3 -18.00 17.50 3.87
N GLY A 4 -18.06 17.67 2.55
CA GLY A 4 -17.47 16.78 1.56
C GLY A 4 -15.99 16.48 1.80
N MET A 5 -15.69 15.25 2.19
CA MET A 5 -14.34 14.70 2.13
C MET A 5 -14.32 13.68 1.01
N SER A 6 -13.72 14.04 -0.12
CA SER A 6 -13.32 13.04 -1.12
C SER A 6 -12.37 12.07 -0.45
N LEU A 7 -12.56 10.76 -0.65
CA LEU A 7 -11.60 9.77 -0.20
C LEU A 7 -10.20 10.13 -0.73
N PRO A 8 -9.15 9.95 0.08
CA PRO A 8 -7.79 10.20 -0.37
C PRO A 8 -7.48 9.30 -1.56
N ARG A 9 -6.79 9.86 -2.55
CA ARG A 9 -6.38 9.10 -3.73
C ARG A 9 -5.28 8.11 -3.34
N ILE A 10 -5.43 6.85 -3.73
CA ILE A 10 -4.38 5.84 -3.54
C ILE A 10 -3.15 6.23 -4.38
N PRO A 11 -1.94 6.30 -3.78
CA PRO A 11 -0.71 6.54 -4.52
C PRO A 11 -0.50 5.50 -5.62
N ARG A 12 -0.16 5.98 -6.80
CA ARG A 12 0.18 5.19 -7.99
C ARG A 12 1.45 5.76 -8.60
N ASP A 13 2.38 4.89 -8.94
CA ASP A 13 3.59 5.22 -9.68
C ASP A 13 3.38 4.82 -11.15
N PRO A 14 3.40 5.77 -12.10
CA PRO A 14 3.21 5.45 -13.52
C PRO A 14 4.39 4.71 -14.15
N GLU A 15 5.58 4.78 -13.55
CA GLU A 15 6.79 4.13 -14.07
C GLU A 15 6.97 2.73 -13.47
N ASN A 16 6.79 2.58 -12.15
CA ASN A 16 6.89 1.28 -11.48
C ASN A 16 5.99 1.16 -10.22
N ASP A 17 4.75 0.73 -10.46
CA ASP A 17 3.72 0.59 -9.43
C ASP A 17 3.85 -0.68 -8.55
N TYR A 18 4.82 -1.54 -8.87
CA TYR A 18 5.15 -2.80 -8.20
C TYR A 18 6.58 -2.75 -7.62
N SER A 19 6.91 -1.62 -7.00
CA SER A 19 8.15 -1.39 -6.26
C SER A 19 7.91 -1.44 -4.75
N ARG A 20 8.99 -1.50 -3.95
CA ARG A 20 8.89 -1.41 -2.48
C ARG A 20 8.38 -0.05 -2.06
N GLU A 21 8.79 0.99 -2.77
CA GLU A 21 8.44 2.39 -2.57
C GLU A 21 6.94 2.63 -2.82
N ALA A 22 6.40 2.08 -3.91
CA ALA A 22 4.97 2.14 -4.19
C ALA A 22 4.14 1.43 -3.09
N ALA A 23 4.61 0.27 -2.63
CA ALA A 23 3.98 -0.45 -1.54
C ALA A 23 4.03 0.32 -0.20
N GLU A 24 5.17 0.95 0.10
CA GLU A 24 5.33 1.79 1.29
C GLU A 24 4.42 3.02 1.24
N ALA A 25 4.34 3.72 0.11
CA ALA A 25 3.49 4.90 -0.05
C ALA A 25 2.02 4.57 0.22
N ARG A 26 1.53 3.42 -0.28
CA ARG A 26 0.16 2.97 0.00
C ARG A 26 -0.02 2.53 1.44
N ARG A 27 0.92 1.78 2.02
CA ARG A 27 0.88 1.39 3.44
C ARG A 27 0.83 2.62 4.35
N ARG A 28 1.60 3.67 4.03
CA ARG A 28 1.60 4.94 4.77
C ARG A 28 0.23 5.60 4.72
N LEU A 29 -0.41 5.66 3.55
CA LEU A 29 -1.78 6.15 3.46
C LEU A 29 -2.72 5.34 4.36
N VAL A 30 -2.64 4.00 4.35
CA VAL A 30 -3.49 3.16 5.22
C VAL A 30 -3.22 3.45 6.70
N ALA A 31 -1.96 3.56 7.12
CA ALA A 31 -1.59 3.92 8.48
C ALA A 31 -2.15 5.29 8.88
N GLU A 32 -2.05 6.31 8.03
CA GLU A 32 -2.61 7.64 8.26
C GLU A 32 -4.14 7.64 8.39
N GLN A 33 -4.84 6.84 7.59
CA GLN A 33 -6.30 6.76 7.61
C GLN A 33 -6.84 5.94 8.79
N THR A 34 -6.07 5.00 9.31
CA THR A 34 -6.55 4.02 10.30
C THR A 34 -5.94 4.18 11.68
N GLY A 35 -4.76 4.80 11.79
CA GLY A 35 -3.96 4.83 13.01
C GLY A 35 -3.34 3.49 13.39
N ALA A 36 -3.43 2.47 12.53
CA ALA A 36 -2.87 1.15 12.79
C ALA A 36 -1.35 1.12 12.55
N ASP A 37 -0.65 0.35 13.38
CA ASP A 37 0.73 -0.05 13.11
C ASP A 37 0.74 -1.19 12.08
N LEU A 38 1.50 -1.00 11.00
CA LEU A 38 1.58 -1.90 9.85
C LEU A 38 3.00 -2.41 9.60
N GLU A 39 3.89 -2.36 10.59
CA GLU A 39 5.26 -2.85 10.50
C GLU A 39 5.29 -4.31 10.01
N GLN A 40 4.53 -5.20 10.65
CA GLN A 40 4.50 -6.63 10.30
C GLN A 40 3.93 -6.87 8.89
N VAL A 41 2.91 -6.11 8.48
CA VAL A 41 2.37 -6.16 7.12
C VAL A 41 3.45 -5.76 6.10
N GLY A 42 4.38 -4.89 6.49
CA GLY A 42 5.49 -4.43 5.64
C GLY A 42 6.72 -5.31 5.63
N SER A 43 6.76 -6.32 6.50
CA SER A 43 7.88 -7.22 6.60
C SER A 43 7.74 -8.37 5.60
N TYR A 44 8.35 -8.22 4.43
CA TYR A 44 8.41 -9.23 3.39
C TYR A 44 9.77 -9.23 2.67
N SER A 45 10.24 -10.43 2.30
CA SER A 45 11.60 -10.68 1.81
C SER A 45 11.72 -10.87 0.29
N PHE A 46 10.61 -10.85 -0.45
CA PHE A 46 10.64 -10.98 -1.91
C PHE A 46 10.55 -9.62 -2.62
N ASP A 47 10.91 -9.60 -3.90
CA ASP A 47 10.81 -8.42 -4.76
C ASP A 47 9.36 -8.22 -5.25
N PRO A 48 8.71 -7.08 -4.98
CA PRO A 48 7.33 -6.83 -5.42
C PRO A 48 7.11 -6.90 -6.94
N SER A 49 8.16 -6.84 -7.77
CA SER A 49 8.05 -7.01 -9.23
C SER A 49 7.50 -8.36 -9.68
N VAL A 50 7.41 -9.36 -8.79
CA VAL A 50 6.77 -10.66 -9.08
C VAL A 50 5.24 -10.64 -8.94
N LEU A 51 4.69 -9.57 -8.39
CA LEU A 51 3.26 -9.42 -8.08
C LEU A 51 2.32 -8.99 -9.22
N PRO A 52 2.77 -8.41 -10.36
CA PRO A 52 1.89 -8.07 -11.47
C PRO A 52 0.98 -9.24 -11.89
N GLY A 53 -0.31 -8.95 -12.03
CA GLY A 53 -1.34 -9.93 -12.39
C GLY A 53 -1.88 -10.78 -11.23
N ASN A 54 -1.29 -10.69 -10.03
CA ASN A 54 -1.75 -11.42 -8.84
C ASN A 54 -2.46 -10.55 -7.81
N ILE A 55 -2.10 -9.26 -7.74
CA ILE A 55 -2.60 -8.31 -6.75
C ILE A 55 -2.54 -6.89 -7.31
N GLU A 56 -3.50 -6.04 -6.96
CA GLU A 56 -3.41 -4.59 -7.16
C GLU A 56 -3.22 -3.84 -5.85
N ASN A 57 -2.67 -2.62 -5.91
CA ASN A 57 -2.45 -1.75 -4.74
C ASN A 57 -1.69 -2.44 -3.61
N PHE A 58 -0.71 -3.28 -3.93
CA PHE A 58 0.04 -4.04 -2.93
C PHE A 58 0.51 -3.12 -1.80
N ILE A 59 0.14 -3.48 -0.58
CA ILE A 59 0.67 -2.84 0.62
C ILE A 59 1.61 -3.77 1.35
N GLY A 60 1.55 -5.09 1.22
CA GLY A 60 2.34 -6.00 2.05
C GLY A 60 1.72 -7.38 2.17
N VAL A 61 2.11 -8.14 3.18
CA VAL A 61 1.73 -9.56 3.32
C VAL A 61 1.02 -9.84 4.63
N ALA A 62 0.22 -10.90 4.63
CA ALA A 62 -0.07 -11.65 5.84
C ALA A 62 0.89 -12.84 5.90
N GLN A 63 1.46 -13.11 7.06
CA GLN A 63 2.29 -14.28 7.32
C GLN A 63 1.39 -15.35 7.99
N VAL A 64 1.40 -16.59 7.49
CA VAL A 64 0.53 -17.71 7.93
C VAL A 64 1.33 -18.95 8.26
#